data_AF-A0A1Y5HBV2-F1
#
_entry.id   AF-A0A1Y5HBV2-F1
#
_cell.length_a   1.000
_cell.length_b   1.000
_cell.length_c   1.000
_cell.angle_alpha   90.00
_cell.angle_beta   90.00
_cell.angle_gamma   90.00
#
_symmetry.space_group_name_H-M   'P 1'
#
loop_
_entity.id
_entity.type
_entity.pdbx_description
1 polymer ?
#
loop_
_entity_poly.entity_id
_entity_poly.type
_entity_poly.pdbx_seq_one_letter_code
_entity_poly.pdbx_strand_id
1 'polypeptide(L)'
;MVLGGDNERHPVLYLKSDYVTAHFIYRLNEMKIRLFTTDNGLICYAVEFDEGLEAPTYMYSSVETLSEKEALSLSLNGQEIVVVLFNDFAIEIGTARALVSNIDGTIDIKSYIPPGPDHFHKHDSAMNASLSKAIEQEYFPCTVNLSLENFRSDATTSVVSRGGSELRITGFESSTVVHELLPQIVTDHTDLTFIHSPNVEVSEVKTREFSDAMFVGGGGIVSFQAKSFLFLDNPPEDRTRATKRLKSNLKKAASQTNGSSRMIMKGSRVFSESQEIEISNDMNIVLSVFVPDMSLIDEEGNKLLEQCSLDLKKRGHHFVVLDPMQLLRTVQAAEALGGNNIRNASAGFLDLLIQRSEEGREGKQFSTPAIYRW
;
A
#
# COMPACT_ATOMS: atom_id res chain seq x y z
N MET A 1 -1.56 -0.48 14.15
CA MET A 1 -0.34 -0.33 14.98
C MET A 1 -0.65 -0.95 16.32
N VAL A 2 0.24 -1.75 16.90
CA VAL A 2 -0.02 -2.49 18.14
C VAL A 2 1.17 -2.32 19.06
N LEU A 3 0.94 -2.10 20.34
CA LEU A 3 1.99 -2.07 21.36
C LEU A 3 1.92 -3.38 22.17
N GLY A 4 2.80 -4.35 21.94
CA GLY A 4 2.73 -5.67 22.56
C GLY A 4 3.81 -5.94 23.60
N GLY A 5 3.59 -6.96 24.44
CA GLY A 5 4.60 -7.53 25.33
C GLY A 5 4.09 -8.82 25.99
N ASP A 6 4.88 -9.90 25.93
CA ASP A 6 4.74 -11.03 26.87
C ASP A 6 5.50 -10.67 28.15
N ASN A 7 4.96 -11.03 29.31
CA ASN A 7 5.32 -10.66 30.70
C ASN A 7 6.82 -10.64 31.12
N GLU A 8 7.77 -10.90 30.22
CA GLU A 8 9.22 -10.89 30.43
C GLU A 8 10.01 -10.08 29.37
N ARG A 9 9.35 -9.38 28.43
CA ARG A 9 9.99 -8.70 27.28
C ARG A 9 9.76 -7.19 27.26
N HIS A 10 10.69 -6.49 26.62
CA HIS A 10 10.59 -5.06 26.28
C HIS A 10 9.27 -4.75 25.55
N PRO A 11 8.61 -3.60 25.79
CA PRO A 11 7.46 -3.17 24.98
C PRO A 11 7.83 -3.16 23.49
N VAL A 12 6.95 -3.69 22.63
CA VAL A 12 7.17 -3.76 21.18
C VAL A 12 6.13 -2.92 20.46
N LEU A 13 6.57 -1.91 19.71
CA LEU A 13 5.74 -1.08 18.85
C LEU A 13 5.73 -1.63 17.42
N TYR A 14 4.63 -2.28 17.03
CA TYR A 14 4.38 -2.76 15.69
C TYR A 14 3.79 -1.64 14.82
N LEU A 15 4.57 -1.12 13.89
CA LEU A 15 4.17 -0.12 12.90
C LEU A 15 3.87 -0.81 11.59
N LYS A 16 2.67 -0.60 11.04
CA LYS A 16 2.32 -1.06 9.70
C LYS A 16 1.89 0.13 8.87
N SER A 17 2.60 0.42 7.80
CA SER A 17 2.35 1.55 6.91
C SER A 17 2.32 1.08 5.47
N ASP A 18 1.85 1.92 4.54
CA ASP A 18 2.14 1.69 3.13
C ASP A 18 3.66 1.79 2.90
N TYR A 19 4.06 1.38 1.70
CA TYR A 19 5.46 1.30 1.32
C TYR A 19 6.20 2.64 1.30
N VAL A 20 5.51 3.75 0.93
CA VAL A 20 6.10 5.08 0.87
C VAL A 20 6.30 5.64 2.28
N THR A 21 5.28 5.59 3.13
CA THR A 21 5.41 6.06 4.51
C THR A 21 6.41 5.22 5.30
N ALA A 22 6.48 3.90 5.03
CA ALA A 22 7.50 3.05 5.61
C ALA A 22 8.91 3.57 5.33
N HIS A 23 9.18 4.02 4.10
CA HIS A 23 10.49 4.57 3.73
C HIS A 23 10.87 5.81 4.54
N PHE A 24 9.90 6.67 4.86
CA PHE A 24 10.15 7.84 5.71
C PHE A 24 10.41 7.40 7.14
N ILE A 25 9.60 6.50 7.69
CA ILE A 25 9.75 5.98 9.06
C ILE A 25 11.10 5.29 9.25
N TYR A 26 11.53 4.47 8.29
CA TYR A 26 12.79 3.73 8.36
C TYR A 26 14.04 4.63 8.45
N ARG A 27 13.92 5.89 8.02
CA ARG A 27 15.02 6.87 8.05
C ARG A 27 15.03 7.73 9.31
N LEU A 28 14.05 7.56 10.21
CA LEU A 28 13.96 8.35 11.42
C LEU A 28 15.05 7.93 12.41
N ASN A 29 15.73 8.93 12.98
CA ASN A 29 16.60 8.75 14.15
C ASN A 29 15.87 9.11 15.45
N GLU A 30 14.72 9.78 15.34
CA GLU A 30 13.88 10.19 16.45
C GLU A 30 12.42 9.99 16.09
N MET A 31 11.62 9.62 17.08
CA MET A 31 10.19 9.38 16.93
C MET A 31 9.45 9.93 18.14
N LYS A 32 8.25 10.46 17.95
CA LYS A 32 7.40 10.89 19.07
C LYS A 32 6.12 10.08 19.11
N ILE A 33 5.80 9.55 20.27
CA ILE A 33 4.49 8.96 20.56
C ILE A 33 3.67 10.02 21.30
N ARG A 34 2.59 10.47 20.68
CA ARG A 34 1.60 11.38 21.24
C ARG A 34 0.43 10.59 21.81
N LEU A 35 0.10 10.81 23.08
CA LEU A 35 -1.02 10.16 23.74
C LEU A 35 -2.18 11.14 23.89
N PHE A 36 -3.39 10.67 23.62
CA PHE A 36 -4.61 11.44 23.73
C PHE A 36 -5.78 10.53 24.12
N THR A 37 -6.89 11.15 24.50
CA THR A 37 -8.13 10.44 24.84
C THR A 37 -9.25 10.88 23.93
N THR A 38 -10.09 9.94 23.52
CA THR A 38 -11.32 10.27 22.81
C THR A 38 -12.40 10.79 23.76
N ASP A 39 -13.45 11.40 23.22
CA ASP A 39 -14.60 11.87 24.00
C ASP A 39 -15.34 10.72 24.73
N ASN A 40 -15.23 9.48 24.23
CA ASN A 40 -15.75 8.28 24.88
C ASN A 40 -14.73 7.59 25.81
N GLY A 41 -13.60 8.24 26.11
CA GLY A 41 -12.62 7.81 27.12
C GLY A 41 -11.65 6.72 26.66
N LEU A 42 -11.53 6.46 25.34
CA LEU A 42 -10.51 5.56 24.81
C LEU A 42 -9.15 6.23 24.89
N ILE A 43 -8.14 5.47 25.32
CA ILE A 43 -6.75 5.92 25.23
C ILE A 43 -6.23 5.58 23.84
N CYS A 44 -5.70 6.60 23.19
CA CYS A 44 -5.10 6.52 21.87
C CYS A 44 -3.65 6.95 21.91
N TYR A 45 -2.88 6.43 20.98
CA TYR A 45 -1.50 6.82 20.76
C TYR A 45 -1.27 7.04 19.27
N ALA A 46 -0.52 8.10 18.94
CA ALA A 46 -0.15 8.47 17.59
C ALA A 46 1.37 8.60 17.49
N VAL A 47 1.96 7.97 16.49
CA VAL A 47 3.35 8.16 16.11
C VAL A 47 3.42 9.34 15.16
N GLU A 48 4.08 10.39 15.60
CA GLU A 48 4.38 11.59 14.81
C GLU A 48 5.71 11.39 14.08
N PHE A 49 5.72 11.70 12.79
CA PHE A 49 6.92 11.69 11.97
C PHE A 49 6.85 12.75 10.88
N ASP A 50 8.03 13.16 10.41
CA ASP A 50 8.16 14.17 9.36
C ASP A 50 8.37 13.49 8.00
N GLU A 51 7.51 13.82 7.04
CA GLU A 51 7.66 13.42 5.64
C GLU A 51 8.08 14.61 4.75
N GLY A 52 8.58 15.70 5.34
CA GLY A 52 8.92 16.95 4.66
C GLY A 52 7.71 17.72 4.14
N LEU A 53 6.61 17.67 4.91
CA LEU A 53 5.39 18.46 4.69
C LEU A 53 5.36 19.67 5.62
N GLU A 54 4.44 20.62 5.40
CA GLU A 54 4.27 21.77 6.30
C GLU A 54 3.82 21.36 7.70
N ALA A 55 3.06 20.27 7.82
CA ALA A 55 2.60 19.69 9.07
C ALA A 55 3.10 18.25 9.20
N PRO A 56 3.40 17.79 10.43
CA PRO A 56 3.81 16.41 10.66
C PRO A 56 2.70 15.41 10.33
N THR A 57 3.10 14.19 10.00
CA THR A 57 2.19 13.08 9.72
C THR A 57 2.03 12.23 10.96
N TYR A 58 0.84 11.64 11.12
CA TYR A 58 0.49 10.82 12.29
C TYR A 58 -0.04 9.46 11.85
N MET A 59 0.49 8.40 12.47
CA MET A 59 -0.11 7.06 12.45
C MET A 59 -0.61 6.73 13.84
N TYR A 60 -1.88 6.39 14.00
CA TYR A 60 -2.49 6.26 15.33
C TYR A 60 -3.23 4.95 15.51
N SER A 61 -3.43 4.58 16.78
CA SER A 61 -4.22 3.42 17.21
C SER A 61 -4.83 3.67 18.59
N SER A 62 -5.77 2.82 18.99
CA SER A 62 -6.29 2.72 20.36
C SER A 62 -5.54 1.67 21.16
N VAL A 63 -5.57 1.80 22.49
CA VAL A 63 -5.22 0.72 23.41
C VAL A 63 -6.43 -0.19 23.57
N GLU A 64 -6.35 -1.43 23.07
CA GLU A 64 -7.48 -2.36 22.90
C GLU A 64 -7.34 -3.59 23.79
N THR A 65 -6.13 -3.92 24.21
CA THR A 65 -5.83 -5.09 25.04
C THR A 65 -5.15 -4.71 26.35
N LEU A 66 -5.22 -5.61 27.33
CA LEU A 66 -4.47 -5.45 28.58
C LEU A 66 -2.96 -5.46 28.32
N SER A 67 -2.49 -6.29 27.38
CA SER A 67 -1.08 -6.32 26.97
C SER A 67 -0.62 -4.99 26.38
N GLU A 68 -1.46 -4.30 25.58
CA GLU A 68 -1.15 -2.95 25.09
C GLU A 68 -1.12 -1.91 26.19
N LYS A 69 -2.04 -2.00 27.15
CA LYS A 69 -2.03 -1.12 28.32
C LYS A 69 -0.74 -1.32 29.13
N GLU A 70 -0.33 -2.56 29.35
CA GLU A 70 0.90 -2.91 30.09
C GLU A 70 2.14 -2.41 29.35
N ALA A 71 2.24 -2.67 28.05
CA ALA A 71 3.33 -2.19 27.24
C ALA A 71 3.40 -0.65 27.20
N LEU A 72 2.25 0.04 27.14
CA LEU A 72 2.19 1.50 27.24
C LEU A 72 2.69 1.98 28.61
N SER A 73 2.30 1.30 29.68
CA SER A 73 2.78 1.60 31.02
C SER A 73 4.29 1.42 31.15
N LEU A 74 4.87 0.39 30.54
CA LEU A 74 6.32 0.15 30.54
C LEU A 74 7.05 1.27 29.79
N SER A 75 6.56 1.65 28.61
CA SER A 75 7.09 2.78 27.83
C SER A 75 7.04 4.09 28.61
N LEU A 76 5.93 4.37 29.31
CA LEU A 76 5.79 5.56 30.17
C LEU A 76 6.69 5.54 31.42
N ASN A 77 7.22 4.38 31.79
CA ASN A 77 8.22 4.25 32.85
C ASN A 77 9.67 4.30 32.32
N GLY A 78 9.85 4.64 31.03
CA GLY A 78 11.17 4.79 30.42
C GLY A 78 11.84 3.48 30.00
N GLN A 79 11.09 2.38 29.91
CA GLN A 79 11.62 1.12 29.39
C GLN A 79 12.00 1.26 27.91
N GLU A 80 13.07 0.56 27.50
CA GLU A 80 13.43 0.43 26.08
C GLU A 80 12.27 -0.19 25.30
N ILE A 81 11.99 0.36 24.11
CA ILE A 81 10.95 -0.10 23.21
C ILE A 81 11.61 -0.71 21.97
N VAL A 82 11.10 -1.84 21.49
CA VAL A 82 11.47 -2.38 20.17
C VAL A 82 10.46 -1.91 19.15
N VAL A 83 10.91 -1.24 18.09
CA VAL A 83 10.04 -0.79 16.99
C VAL A 83 10.21 -1.76 15.83
N VAL A 84 9.11 -2.36 15.37
CA VAL A 84 9.10 -3.26 14.22
C VAL A 84 8.21 -2.65 13.15
N LEU A 85 8.77 -2.42 11.96
CA LEU A 85 8.11 -1.78 10.84
C LEU A 85 7.71 -2.83 9.79
N PHE A 86 6.44 -2.77 9.36
CA PHE A 86 5.84 -3.62 8.35
C PHE A 86 5.28 -2.78 7.20
N ASN A 87 5.32 -3.31 5.99
CA ASN A 87 4.62 -2.72 4.85
C ASN A 87 3.13 -3.11 4.85
N ASP A 88 2.41 -2.62 3.85
CA ASP A 88 1.02 -2.94 3.52
C ASP A 88 0.74 -4.44 3.41
N PHE A 89 1.69 -5.22 2.92
CA PHE A 89 1.63 -6.68 2.83
C PHE A 89 1.96 -7.41 4.15
N ALA A 90 2.15 -6.70 5.26
CA ALA A 90 2.57 -7.26 6.54
C ALA A 90 3.93 -8.00 6.45
N ILE A 91 4.81 -7.56 5.55
CA ILE A 91 6.19 -8.01 5.46
C ILE A 91 7.01 -7.11 6.39
N GLU A 92 7.84 -7.72 7.25
CA GLU A 92 8.77 -6.97 8.09
C GLU A 92 9.82 -6.29 7.21
N ILE A 93 9.89 -4.97 7.30
CA ILE A 93 10.84 -4.13 6.57
C ILE A 93 12.07 -3.85 7.44
N GLY A 94 11.88 -3.71 8.74
CA GLY A 94 13.00 -3.58 9.65
C GLY A 94 12.61 -3.43 11.11
N THR A 95 13.62 -3.63 11.95
CA THR A 95 13.52 -3.53 13.40
C THR A 95 14.55 -2.53 13.94
N ALA A 96 14.13 -1.71 14.91
CA ALA A 96 14.98 -0.75 15.61
C ALA A 96 14.75 -0.85 17.13
N ARG A 97 15.79 -0.58 17.92
CA ARG A 97 15.64 -0.30 19.36
C ARG A 97 15.42 1.17 19.57
N ALA A 98 14.57 1.50 20.53
CA ALA A 98 14.17 2.86 20.83
C ALA A 98 14.32 3.13 22.33
N LEU A 99 15.12 4.13 22.67
CA LEU A 99 15.30 4.59 24.04
C LEU A 99 14.37 5.77 24.31
N VAL A 100 13.64 5.72 25.42
CA VAL A 100 12.82 6.85 25.87
C VAL A 100 13.74 7.97 26.34
N SER A 101 13.82 9.05 25.56
CA SER A 101 14.69 10.19 25.85
C SER A 101 14.03 11.20 26.79
N ASN A 102 12.71 11.41 26.64
CA ASN A 102 11.95 12.34 27.46
C ASN A 102 10.46 11.98 27.44
N ILE A 103 9.77 12.22 28.56
CA ILE A 103 8.31 12.13 28.68
C ILE A 103 7.80 13.49 29.15
N ASP A 104 6.95 14.12 28.36
CA ASP A 104 6.28 15.37 28.68
C ASP A 104 4.79 15.13 28.92
N GLY A 105 4.22 15.78 29.93
CA GLY A 105 2.82 15.62 30.33
C GLY A 105 2.49 14.30 31.03
N THR A 106 1.19 14.01 31.19
CA THR A 106 0.68 12.85 31.91
C THR A 106 -0.65 12.37 31.32
N ILE A 107 -0.89 11.07 31.36
CA ILE A 107 -2.18 10.46 30.99
C ILE A 107 -2.52 9.34 31.99
N ASP A 108 -3.76 9.29 32.46
CA ASP A 108 -4.18 8.26 33.41
C ASP A 108 -4.48 6.94 32.69
N ILE A 109 -3.45 6.10 32.58
CA ILE A 109 -3.59 4.73 32.06
C ILE A 109 -4.01 3.73 33.14
N LYS A 110 -3.87 4.05 34.43
CA LYS A 110 -4.07 3.06 35.51
C LYS A 110 -5.53 2.68 35.64
N SER A 111 -6.41 3.67 35.60
CA SER A 111 -7.87 3.49 35.70
C SER A 111 -8.52 2.98 34.40
N TYR A 112 -7.82 3.05 33.27
CA TYR A 112 -8.35 2.67 31.96
C TYR A 112 -8.61 1.17 31.85
N ILE A 113 -9.76 0.81 31.27
CA ILE A 113 -10.15 -0.56 30.93
C ILE A 113 -10.31 -0.62 29.41
N PRO A 114 -9.46 -1.39 28.70
CA PRO A 114 -9.54 -1.49 27.24
C PRO A 114 -10.90 -2.03 26.77
N PRO A 115 -11.47 -1.48 25.68
CA PRO A 115 -12.65 -2.04 25.04
C PRO A 115 -12.28 -3.41 24.47
N GLY A 116 -13.06 -4.45 24.77
CA GLY A 116 -12.79 -5.79 24.25
C GLY A 116 -12.76 -5.85 22.71
N PRO A 117 -12.30 -6.99 22.13
CA PRO A 117 -12.00 -7.14 20.71
C PRO A 117 -13.20 -7.02 19.75
N ASP A 118 -14.44 -6.88 20.23
CA ASP A 118 -15.65 -6.72 19.40
C ASP A 118 -16.01 -5.24 19.12
N HIS A 119 -15.15 -4.29 19.47
CA HIS A 119 -15.44 -2.85 19.38
C HIS A 119 -14.73 -2.09 18.24
N PHE A 120 -13.97 -2.80 17.39
CA PHE A 120 -13.14 -2.22 16.32
C PHE A 120 -13.85 -1.22 15.40
N HIS A 121 -15.05 -1.53 14.92
CA HIS A 121 -15.68 -0.74 13.84
C HIS A 121 -16.43 0.53 14.29
N LYS A 122 -16.54 0.79 15.60
CA LYS A 122 -17.40 1.86 16.11
C LYS A 122 -16.66 3.13 16.55
N HIS A 123 -15.34 3.13 16.54
CA HIS A 123 -14.56 4.21 17.14
C HIS A 123 -13.76 5.06 16.15
N ASP A 124 -13.90 4.80 14.84
CA ASP A 124 -13.04 5.44 13.85
C ASP A 124 -13.24 6.92 13.71
N SER A 125 -14.49 7.32 13.59
CA SER A 125 -14.85 8.74 13.50
C SER A 125 -14.48 9.48 14.79
N ALA A 126 -14.61 8.82 15.95
CA ALA A 126 -14.27 9.42 17.24
C ALA A 126 -12.75 9.64 17.37
N MET A 127 -11.93 8.64 17.04
CA MET A 127 -10.47 8.78 17.09
C MET A 127 -9.94 9.82 16.11
N ASN A 128 -10.45 9.82 14.87
CA ASN A 128 -10.09 10.86 13.90
C ASN A 128 -10.45 12.26 14.41
N ALA A 129 -11.68 12.45 14.91
CA ALA A 129 -12.12 13.74 15.44
C ALA A 129 -11.26 14.20 16.62
N SER A 130 -10.92 13.29 17.54
CA SER A 130 -10.08 13.62 18.70
C SER A 130 -8.63 13.90 18.31
N LEU A 131 -8.06 13.17 17.35
CA LEU A 131 -6.72 13.46 16.83
C LEU A 131 -6.68 14.81 16.11
N SER A 132 -7.63 15.09 15.21
CA SER A 132 -7.73 16.38 14.52
C SER A 132 -7.83 17.53 15.51
N LYS A 133 -8.68 17.41 16.53
CA LYS A 133 -8.79 18.40 17.60
C LYS A 133 -7.49 18.58 18.38
N ALA A 134 -6.78 17.49 18.71
CA ALA A 134 -5.50 17.54 19.41
C ALA A 134 -4.43 18.26 18.57
N ILE A 135 -4.40 17.99 17.26
CA ILE A 135 -3.50 18.65 16.31
C ILE A 135 -3.84 20.15 16.21
N GLU A 136 -5.11 20.50 15.99
CA GLU A 136 -5.57 21.90 15.87
C GLU A 136 -5.30 22.72 17.13
N GLN A 137 -5.37 22.09 18.30
CA GLN A 137 -5.12 22.72 19.59
C GLN A 137 -3.64 22.67 20.00
N GLU A 138 -2.79 22.02 19.20
CA GLU A 138 -1.38 21.74 19.51
C GLU A 138 -1.20 21.12 20.90
N TYR A 139 -2.16 20.31 21.34
CA TYR A 139 -2.22 19.80 22.70
C TYR A 139 -2.40 18.28 22.73
N PHE A 140 -1.35 17.62 23.20
CA PHE A 140 -1.37 16.21 23.57
C PHE A 140 -1.12 16.08 25.07
N PRO A 141 -2.03 15.44 25.84
CA PRO A 141 -1.87 15.25 27.28
C PRO A 141 -0.53 14.64 27.69
N CYS A 142 0.03 13.76 26.86
CA CYS A 142 1.36 13.19 27.10
C CYS A 142 2.09 12.96 25.76
N THR A 143 3.41 13.19 25.78
CA THR A 143 4.31 12.96 24.66
C THR A 143 5.53 12.17 25.13
N VAL A 144 5.80 11.05 24.48
CA VAL A 144 6.99 10.22 24.70
C VAL A 144 7.92 10.41 23.52
N ASN A 145 9.11 10.96 23.78
CA ASN A 145 10.15 11.13 22.78
C ASN A 145 11.07 9.91 22.80
N LEU A 146 11.35 9.37 21.61
CA LEU A 146 12.15 8.17 21.41
C LEU A 146 13.37 8.52 20.56
N SER A 147 14.55 8.10 21.02
CA SER A 147 15.76 8.06 20.19
C SER A 147 15.89 6.66 19.61
N LEU A 148 15.96 6.57 18.28
CA LEU A 148 16.00 5.31 17.54
C LEU A 148 17.45 4.95 17.20
N GLU A 149 17.80 3.67 17.40
CA GLU A 149 18.89 3.09 16.63
C GLU A 149 18.50 2.99 15.15
N ASN A 150 19.49 2.96 14.25
CA ASN A 150 19.22 2.71 12.84
C ASN A 150 18.43 1.41 12.66
N PHE A 151 17.36 1.47 11.88
CA PHE A 151 16.62 0.27 11.49
C PHE A 151 17.54 -0.73 10.79
N ARG A 152 17.38 -2.00 11.16
CA ARG A 152 18.06 -3.14 10.53
C ARG A 152 17.04 -3.97 9.78
N SER A 153 17.35 -4.30 8.53
CA SER A 153 16.56 -5.18 7.67
C SER A 153 17.18 -6.58 7.71
N ASP A 154 17.18 -7.21 8.88
CA ASP A 154 17.72 -8.57 9.03
C ASP A 154 16.67 -9.64 8.71
N ALA A 155 15.39 -9.24 8.58
CA ALA A 155 14.29 -10.14 8.31
C ALA A 155 14.18 -10.45 6.81
N THR A 156 14.25 -11.74 6.49
CA THR A 156 13.83 -12.27 5.18
C THR A 156 12.47 -12.93 5.36
N THR A 157 11.44 -12.37 4.71
CA THR A 157 10.11 -12.99 4.71
C THR A 157 10.03 -13.97 3.55
N SER A 158 9.73 -15.23 3.84
CA SER A 158 9.49 -16.25 2.81
C SER A 158 7.99 -16.42 2.61
N VAL A 159 7.51 -16.09 1.42
CA VAL A 159 6.13 -16.26 0.99
C VAL A 159 6.06 -17.52 0.13
N VAL A 160 5.22 -18.48 0.51
CA VAL A 160 5.05 -19.73 -0.25
C VAL A 160 3.74 -19.67 -1.01
N SER A 161 3.82 -19.79 -2.35
CA SER A 161 2.66 -19.80 -3.24
C SER A 161 1.86 -21.08 -3.16
N ARG A 162 0.60 -21.04 -3.61
CA ARG A 162 -0.18 -22.27 -3.86
C ARG A 162 0.49 -23.17 -4.88
N GLY A 163 1.28 -22.61 -5.80
CA GLY A 163 2.10 -23.35 -6.76
C GLY A 163 3.36 -23.99 -6.16
N GLY A 164 3.64 -23.76 -4.86
CA GLY A 164 4.84 -24.26 -4.18
C GLY A 164 6.12 -23.47 -4.48
N SER A 165 6.01 -22.33 -5.17
CA SER A 165 7.14 -21.41 -5.34
C SER A 165 7.36 -20.62 -4.05
N GLU A 166 8.60 -20.62 -3.56
CA GLU A 166 9.03 -19.79 -2.45
C GLU A 166 9.58 -18.47 -3.00
N LEU A 167 8.96 -17.37 -2.60
CA LEU A 167 9.41 -16.02 -2.83
C LEU A 167 10.06 -15.49 -1.55
N ARG A 168 11.28 -14.98 -1.65
CA ARG A 168 11.98 -14.35 -0.51
C ARG A 168 12.00 -12.84 -0.70
N ILE A 169 11.44 -12.14 0.28
CA ILE A 169 11.35 -10.69 0.27
C ILE A 169 12.19 -10.14 1.42
N THR A 170 13.10 -9.23 1.09
CA THR A 170 14.01 -8.56 2.01
C THR A 170 13.76 -7.06 1.97
N GLY A 171 13.32 -6.50 3.10
CA GLY A 171 13.27 -5.05 3.33
C GLY A 171 12.52 -4.26 2.24
N PHE A 172 13.24 -3.31 1.62
CA PHE A 172 12.73 -2.35 0.63
C PHE A 172 13.14 -2.65 -0.83
N GLU A 173 13.45 -3.90 -1.20
CA GLU A 173 13.86 -4.21 -2.57
C GLU A 173 12.74 -3.90 -3.59
N SER A 174 12.88 -2.80 -4.31
CA SER A 174 11.68 -2.05 -4.72
C SER A 174 11.10 -2.39 -6.09
N SER A 175 11.95 -2.79 -7.04
CA SER A 175 11.49 -3.22 -8.36
C SER A 175 11.15 -4.71 -8.36
N THR A 176 12.00 -5.54 -7.76
CA THR A 176 11.77 -6.99 -7.60
C THR A 176 10.51 -7.29 -6.83
N VAL A 177 10.22 -6.61 -5.71
CA VAL A 177 8.99 -6.85 -4.95
C VAL A 177 7.76 -6.65 -5.82
N VAL A 178 7.69 -5.67 -6.70
CA VAL A 178 6.51 -5.52 -7.58
C VAL A 178 6.46 -6.62 -8.63
N HIS A 179 7.59 -6.95 -9.28
CA HIS A 179 7.64 -7.99 -10.31
C HIS A 179 7.40 -9.40 -9.76
N GLU A 180 7.71 -9.65 -8.49
CA GLU A 180 7.61 -10.96 -7.86
C GLU A 180 6.34 -11.10 -7.00
N LEU A 181 5.88 -10.02 -6.37
CA LEU A 181 4.69 -10.05 -5.52
C LEU A 181 3.39 -9.89 -6.33
N LEU A 182 3.39 -9.12 -7.43
CA LEU A 182 2.23 -9.04 -8.33
C LEU A 182 1.76 -10.42 -8.82
N PRO A 183 2.62 -11.27 -9.42
CA PRO A 183 2.21 -12.60 -9.83
C PRO A 183 1.72 -13.40 -8.64
N GLN A 184 2.45 -13.39 -7.53
CA GLN A 184 2.08 -14.12 -6.32
C GLN A 184 0.67 -13.78 -5.83
N ILE A 185 0.37 -12.48 -5.66
CA ILE A 185 -0.94 -12.00 -5.18
C ILE A 185 -2.04 -12.43 -6.13
N VAL A 186 -1.84 -12.35 -7.44
CA VAL A 186 -2.92 -12.62 -8.39
C VAL A 186 -3.07 -14.12 -8.67
N THR A 187 -1.99 -14.86 -8.91
CA THR A 187 -2.05 -16.28 -9.30
C THR A 187 -2.28 -17.23 -8.13
N ASP A 188 -2.02 -16.83 -6.88
CA ASP A 188 -2.42 -17.64 -5.71
C ASP A 188 -3.94 -17.70 -5.55
N HIS A 189 -4.65 -16.72 -6.10
CA HIS A 189 -6.08 -16.53 -5.91
C HIS A 189 -6.90 -16.63 -7.21
N THR A 190 -6.25 -16.68 -8.37
CA THR A 190 -6.87 -16.73 -9.70
C THR A 190 -6.14 -17.74 -10.59
N ASP A 191 -6.81 -18.24 -11.64
CA ASP A 191 -6.21 -19.14 -12.64
C ASP A 191 -5.63 -18.37 -13.84
N LEU A 192 -5.42 -17.07 -13.68
CA LEU A 192 -4.80 -16.24 -14.70
C LEU A 192 -3.34 -16.63 -14.89
N THR A 193 -2.93 -16.69 -16.16
CA THR A 193 -1.53 -16.93 -16.52
C THR A 193 -0.77 -15.61 -16.44
N PHE A 194 0.26 -15.57 -15.59
CA PHE A 194 1.16 -14.44 -15.50
C PHE A 194 2.19 -14.45 -16.63
N ILE A 195 2.45 -13.27 -17.19
CA ILE A 195 3.39 -13.01 -18.25
C ILE A 195 4.23 -11.79 -17.87
N HIS A 196 5.53 -12.01 -17.69
CA HIS A 196 6.48 -10.96 -17.36
C HIS A 196 6.88 -10.18 -18.63
N SER A 197 6.87 -8.84 -18.55
CA SER A 197 7.30 -7.91 -19.59
C SER A 197 6.97 -8.31 -21.05
N PRO A 198 5.69 -8.52 -21.40
CA PRO A 198 5.33 -8.85 -22.78
C PRO A 198 5.77 -7.74 -23.74
N ASN A 199 6.05 -8.11 -24.99
CA ASN A 199 6.44 -7.22 -26.07
C ASN A 199 5.33 -7.14 -27.12
N VAL A 200 5.24 -6.01 -27.82
CA VAL A 200 4.32 -5.81 -28.94
C VAL A 200 5.09 -5.44 -30.21
N GLU A 201 4.65 -6.00 -31.33
CA GLU A 201 5.23 -5.72 -32.64
C GLU A 201 4.83 -4.33 -33.15
N VAL A 202 5.85 -3.51 -33.45
CA VAL A 202 5.69 -2.18 -34.04
C VAL A 202 5.97 -2.22 -35.55
N SER A 203 6.84 -3.13 -35.97
CA SER A 203 7.16 -3.48 -37.35
C SER A 203 7.85 -4.84 -37.36
N GLU A 204 8.02 -5.45 -38.54
CA GLU A 204 8.65 -6.79 -38.71
C GLU A 204 10.00 -6.97 -37.98
N VAL A 205 10.78 -5.90 -37.80
CA VAL A 205 12.12 -5.95 -37.18
C VAL A 205 12.16 -5.28 -35.80
N LYS A 206 11.04 -4.75 -35.31
CA LYS A 206 11.02 -3.92 -34.10
C LYS A 206 9.86 -4.26 -33.18
N THR A 207 10.22 -4.72 -32.00
CA THR A 207 9.33 -4.87 -30.86
C THR A 207 9.51 -3.72 -29.89
N ARG A 208 8.51 -3.52 -29.04
CA ARG A 208 8.60 -2.67 -27.85
C ARG A 208 7.92 -3.35 -26.69
N GLU A 209 8.37 -3.06 -25.49
CA GLU A 209 7.68 -3.48 -24.27
C GLU A 209 6.23 -2.98 -24.28
N PHE A 210 5.30 -3.91 -24.08
CA PHE A 210 3.87 -3.68 -23.99
C PHE A 210 3.46 -3.24 -22.58
N SER A 211 3.96 -3.94 -21.56
CA SER A 211 3.76 -3.62 -20.15
C SER A 211 4.80 -4.29 -19.28
N ASP A 212 4.89 -3.88 -18.02
CA ASP A 212 5.80 -4.51 -17.05
C ASP A 212 5.30 -5.92 -16.66
N ALA A 213 3.98 -6.11 -16.58
CA ALA A 213 3.34 -7.40 -16.31
C ALA A 213 2.01 -7.54 -17.05
N MET A 214 1.58 -8.77 -17.31
CA MET A 214 0.29 -9.10 -17.89
C MET A 214 -0.26 -10.40 -17.31
N PHE A 215 -1.58 -10.45 -17.12
CA PHE A 215 -2.33 -11.62 -16.73
C PHE A 215 -3.35 -11.95 -17.82
N VAL A 216 -3.38 -13.20 -18.25
CA VAL A 216 -4.24 -13.67 -19.35
C VAL A 216 -5.08 -14.84 -18.85
N GLY A 217 -6.38 -14.82 -19.15
CA GLY A 217 -7.28 -15.93 -18.86
C GLY A 217 -8.52 -15.91 -19.74
N GLY A 218 -9.40 -16.91 -19.57
CA GLY A 218 -10.56 -17.09 -20.45
C GLY A 218 -11.55 -15.91 -20.48
N GLY A 219 -11.52 -15.02 -19.48
CA GLY A 219 -12.37 -13.83 -19.42
C GLY A 219 -11.77 -12.56 -20.05
N GLY A 220 -10.46 -12.53 -20.27
CA GLY A 220 -9.77 -11.34 -20.77
C GLY A 220 -8.33 -11.17 -20.28
N ILE A 221 -7.83 -9.95 -20.38
CA ILE A 221 -6.44 -9.57 -20.12
C ILE A 221 -6.39 -8.42 -19.12
N VAL A 222 -5.50 -8.53 -18.14
CA VAL A 222 -5.13 -7.44 -17.23
C VAL A 222 -3.65 -7.13 -17.39
N SER A 223 -3.31 -5.92 -17.78
CA SER A 223 -1.92 -5.49 -17.98
C SER A 223 -1.55 -4.40 -16.98
N PHE A 224 -0.37 -4.50 -16.37
CA PHE A 224 0.13 -3.57 -15.36
C PHE A 224 1.34 -2.79 -15.84
N GLN A 225 1.29 -1.46 -15.69
CA GLN A 225 2.46 -0.59 -15.75
C GLN A 225 2.93 -0.27 -14.32
N ALA A 226 4.13 -0.69 -13.96
CA ALA A 226 4.74 -0.56 -12.63
C ALA A 226 5.84 0.50 -12.56
N LYS A 227 6.07 1.29 -13.62
CA LYS A 227 7.14 2.32 -13.66
C LYS A 227 7.06 3.40 -12.59
N SER A 228 5.90 3.57 -11.97
CA SER A 228 5.72 4.43 -10.78
C SER A 228 6.61 3.99 -9.61
N PHE A 229 6.90 2.69 -9.47
CA PHE A 229 7.71 2.13 -8.38
C PHE A 229 9.21 2.36 -8.54
N LEU A 230 9.68 2.75 -9.74
CA LEU A 230 11.11 3.01 -10.00
C LEU A 230 11.75 4.04 -9.06
N PHE A 231 10.96 4.94 -8.45
CA PHE A 231 11.54 5.89 -7.50
C PHE A 231 11.87 5.27 -6.15
N LEU A 232 11.35 4.09 -5.83
CA LEU A 232 11.62 3.41 -4.57
C LEU A 232 13.04 2.82 -4.54
N ASP A 233 13.66 2.56 -5.70
CA ASP A 233 15.07 2.18 -5.78
C ASP A 233 15.99 3.32 -5.29
N ASN A 234 15.47 4.55 -5.34
CA ASN A 234 16.14 5.74 -4.83
C ASN A 234 15.11 6.62 -4.11
N PRO A 235 14.64 6.22 -2.91
CA PRO A 235 13.45 6.82 -2.32
C PRO A 235 13.67 8.32 -2.06
N PRO A 236 12.71 9.18 -2.41
CA PRO A 236 12.81 10.62 -2.23
C PRO A 236 13.03 10.98 -0.75
N GLU A 237 13.66 12.13 -0.50
CA GLU A 237 13.90 12.64 0.86
C GLU A 237 12.61 13.05 1.57
N ASP A 238 11.63 13.53 0.81
CA ASP A 238 10.37 14.08 1.30
C ASP A 238 9.20 13.71 0.37
N ARG A 239 7.97 13.84 0.88
CA ARG A 239 6.72 13.52 0.18
C ARG A 239 6.50 14.43 -1.03
N THR A 240 6.92 15.69 -0.96
CA THR A 240 6.79 16.64 -2.09
C THR A 240 7.60 16.17 -3.30
N ARG A 241 8.83 15.71 -3.09
CA ARG A 241 9.68 15.10 -4.11
C ARG A 241 9.12 13.76 -4.56
N ALA A 242 8.52 12.98 -3.67
CA ALA A 242 7.81 11.74 -4.01
C ALA A 242 6.68 12.00 -5.01
N THR A 243 5.78 12.94 -4.69
CA THR A 243 4.68 13.39 -5.57
C THR A 243 5.20 13.84 -6.93
N LYS A 244 6.24 14.69 -6.95
CA LYS A 244 6.83 15.17 -8.21
C LYS A 244 7.43 14.05 -9.06
N ARG A 245 8.13 13.09 -8.44
CA ARG A 245 8.70 11.94 -9.15
C ARG A 245 7.62 10.99 -9.64
N LEU A 246 6.63 10.69 -8.81
CA LEU A 246 5.48 9.87 -9.18
C LEU A 246 4.78 10.47 -10.40
N LYS A 247 4.48 11.77 -10.41
CA LYS A 247 3.85 12.45 -11.54
C LYS A 247 4.61 12.28 -12.86
N SER A 248 5.94 12.38 -12.85
CA SER A 248 6.77 12.13 -14.03
C SER A 248 6.65 10.68 -14.52
N ASN A 249 6.63 9.72 -13.59
CA ASN A 249 6.47 8.31 -13.90
C ASN A 249 5.04 7.96 -14.34
N LEU A 250 4.01 8.57 -13.77
CA LEU A 250 2.62 8.46 -14.20
C LEU A 250 2.43 8.90 -15.64
N LYS A 251 3.07 10.01 -16.04
CA LYS A 251 3.04 10.46 -17.43
C LYS A 251 3.63 9.43 -18.39
N LYS A 252 4.72 8.77 -18.00
CA LYS A 252 5.33 7.69 -18.79
C LYS A 252 4.40 6.47 -18.85
N ALA A 253 3.90 6.02 -17.70
CA ALA A 253 3.01 4.88 -17.58
C ALA A 253 1.72 5.08 -18.41
N ALA A 254 1.04 6.22 -18.26
CA ALA A 254 -0.16 6.56 -19.04
C ALA A 254 0.11 6.65 -20.55
N SER A 255 1.27 7.17 -20.96
CA SER A 255 1.67 7.23 -22.37
C SER A 255 1.90 5.82 -22.93
N GLN A 256 2.55 4.94 -22.17
CA GLN A 256 2.74 3.54 -22.54
C GLN A 256 1.42 2.80 -22.62
N THR A 257 0.57 2.90 -21.60
CA THR A 257 -0.78 2.33 -21.58
C THR A 257 -1.60 2.75 -22.81
N ASN A 258 -1.57 4.03 -23.16
CA ASN A 258 -2.18 4.52 -24.40
C ASN A 258 -1.52 3.98 -25.68
N GLY A 259 -0.21 3.76 -25.67
CA GLY A 259 0.53 3.11 -26.76
C GLY A 259 0.08 1.67 -26.95
N SER A 260 0.06 0.90 -25.87
CA SER A 260 -0.33 -0.50 -25.79
C SER A 260 -1.76 -0.71 -26.27
N SER A 261 -2.70 0.11 -25.78
CA SER A 261 -4.08 0.16 -26.27
C SER A 261 -4.16 0.39 -27.79
N ARG A 262 -3.37 1.33 -28.32
CA ARG A 262 -3.36 1.59 -29.78
C ARG A 262 -2.79 0.43 -30.58
N MET A 263 -1.86 -0.34 -30.03
CA MET A 263 -1.29 -1.51 -30.71
C MET A 263 -2.28 -2.68 -30.73
N ILE A 264 -2.96 -2.94 -29.61
CA ILE A 264 -4.06 -3.92 -29.55
C ILE A 264 -5.12 -3.59 -30.59
N MET A 265 -5.59 -2.34 -30.62
CA MET A 265 -6.62 -1.92 -31.59
C MET A 265 -6.22 -2.08 -33.06
N LYS A 266 -4.91 -2.13 -33.35
CA LYS A 266 -4.38 -2.37 -34.70
C LYS A 266 -4.24 -3.87 -35.03
N GLY A 267 -4.50 -4.76 -34.07
CA GLY A 267 -4.21 -6.18 -34.19
C GLY A 267 -2.71 -6.49 -34.20
N SER A 268 -1.88 -5.63 -33.60
CA SER A 268 -0.45 -5.92 -33.43
C SER A 268 -0.28 -7.16 -32.56
N ARG A 269 0.64 -8.04 -32.96
CA ARG A 269 0.95 -9.25 -32.20
C ARG A 269 1.68 -8.90 -30.91
N VAL A 270 1.30 -9.59 -29.84
CA VAL A 270 1.95 -9.48 -28.52
C VAL A 270 2.65 -10.79 -28.24
N PHE A 271 3.86 -10.72 -27.70
CA PHE A 271 4.73 -11.87 -27.46
C PHE A 271 5.26 -11.86 -26.04
N SER A 272 5.41 -13.04 -25.46
CA SER A 272 6.30 -13.28 -24.33
C SER A 272 7.49 -14.07 -24.83
N GLU A 273 8.69 -13.52 -24.69
CA GLU A 273 9.91 -14.09 -25.28
C GLU A 273 9.74 -14.37 -26.79
N SER A 274 9.47 -15.63 -27.17
CA SER A 274 9.22 -16.06 -28.56
C SER A 274 7.82 -16.64 -28.79
N GLN A 275 6.97 -16.65 -27.77
CA GLN A 275 5.61 -17.17 -27.86
C GLN A 275 4.62 -16.03 -28.08
N GLU A 276 3.80 -16.16 -29.13
CA GLU A 276 2.69 -15.24 -29.36
C GLU A 276 1.60 -15.44 -28.29
N ILE A 277 1.15 -14.33 -27.73
CA ILE A 277 0.04 -14.26 -26.80
C ILE A 277 -1.21 -13.99 -27.64
N GLU A 278 -2.14 -14.94 -27.64
CA GLU A 278 -3.38 -14.78 -28.38
C GLU A 278 -4.25 -13.73 -27.70
N ILE A 279 -4.45 -12.60 -28.38
CA ILE A 279 -5.34 -11.52 -27.95
C ILE A 279 -6.46 -11.40 -28.98
N SER A 280 -7.66 -11.81 -28.61
CA SER A 280 -8.83 -11.68 -29.48
C SER A 280 -9.56 -10.35 -29.22
N ASN A 281 -10.22 -9.82 -30.24
CA ASN A 281 -10.89 -8.52 -30.16
C ASN A 281 -12.14 -8.53 -29.25
N ASP A 282 -12.64 -9.70 -28.88
CA ASP A 282 -13.77 -9.91 -27.98
C ASP A 282 -13.37 -10.08 -26.51
N MET A 283 -12.08 -10.16 -26.20
CA MET A 283 -11.59 -10.18 -24.83
C MET A 283 -11.83 -8.83 -24.13
N ASN A 284 -12.17 -8.89 -22.85
CA ASN A 284 -12.11 -7.70 -22.00
C ASN A 284 -10.65 -7.33 -21.74
N ILE A 285 -10.29 -6.09 -22.04
CA ILE A 285 -8.92 -5.60 -21.88
C ILE A 285 -8.90 -4.53 -20.81
N VAL A 286 -8.30 -4.87 -19.67
CA VAL A 286 -8.04 -3.95 -18.56
C VAL A 286 -6.57 -3.56 -18.61
N LEU A 287 -6.31 -2.26 -18.79
CA LEU A 287 -4.98 -1.69 -18.71
C LEU A 287 -4.88 -0.91 -17.41
N SER A 288 -3.86 -1.22 -16.60
CA SER A 288 -3.68 -0.61 -15.30
C SER A 288 -2.37 0.16 -15.19
N VAL A 289 -2.42 1.22 -14.39
CA VAL A 289 -1.22 1.85 -13.84
C VAL A 289 -1.17 1.46 -12.38
N PHE A 290 -0.13 0.72 -12.01
CA PHE A 290 0.16 0.41 -10.63
C PHE A 290 0.90 1.59 -10.03
N VAL A 291 0.61 1.98 -8.79
CA VAL A 291 1.29 3.07 -8.08
C VAL A 291 1.68 2.62 -6.66
N PRO A 292 2.76 3.13 -6.07
CA PRO A 292 3.15 2.73 -4.73
C PRO A 292 2.19 3.23 -3.65
N ASP A 293 1.60 4.40 -3.86
CA ASP A 293 0.64 5.02 -2.94
C ASP A 293 -0.27 5.97 -3.72
N MET A 294 -1.59 5.79 -3.62
CA MET A 294 -2.58 6.62 -4.31
C MET A 294 -2.63 8.05 -3.76
N SER A 295 -2.23 8.27 -2.51
CA SER A 295 -2.28 9.60 -1.89
C SER A 295 -1.15 10.53 -2.35
N LEU A 296 -0.17 10.00 -3.09
CA LEU A 296 0.83 10.80 -3.80
C LEU A 296 0.32 11.35 -5.14
N ILE A 297 -0.90 10.99 -5.57
CA ILE A 297 -1.48 11.47 -6.83
C ILE A 297 -2.11 12.85 -6.58
N ASP A 298 -1.41 13.89 -7.00
CA ASP A 298 -1.89 15.27 -6.96
C ASP A 298 -3.01 15.55 -7.99
N GLU A 299 -3.58 16.76 -7.97
CA GLU A 299 -4.67 17.16 -8.89
C GLU A 299 -4.26 17.01 -10.37
N GLU A 300 -3.02 17.37 -10.70
CA GLU A 300 -2.51 17.23 -12.07
C GLU A 300 -2.32 15.76 -12.47
N GLY A 301 -1.85 14.90 -11.55
CA GLY A 301 -1.80 13.46 -11.72
C GLY A 301 -3.18 12.87 -11.97
N ASN A 302 -4.19 13.28 -11.20
CA ASN A 302 -5.58 12.87 -11.41
C ASN A 302 -6.08 13.25 -12.82
N LYS A 303 -5.90 14.52 -13.23
CA LYS A 303 -6.25 15.00 -14.58
C LYS A 303 -5.58 14.19 -15.69
N LEU A 304 -4.32 13.81 -15.51
CA LEU A 304 -3.58 12.98 -16.46
C LEU A 304 -4.16 11.57 -16.57
N LEU A 305 -4.53 10.96 -15.44
CA LEU A 305 -5.12 9.63 -15.38
C LEU A 305 -6.57 9.61 -15.93
N GLU A 306 -7.35 10.65 -15.66
CA GLU A 306 -8.68 10.86 -16.25
C GLU A 306 -8.61 10.94 -17.78
N GLN A 307 -7.69 11.73 -18.32
CA GLN A 307 -7.48 11.82 -19.76
C GLN A 307 -7.08 10.47 -20.36
N CYS A 308 -6.20 9.73 -19.69
CA CYS A 308 -5.83 8.37 -20.11
C CYS A 308 -7.05 7.44 -20.15
N SER A 309 -7.86 7.45 -19.09
CA SER A 309 -9.10 6.68 -18.99
C SER A 309 -10.05 6.97 -20.16
N LEU A 310 -10.28 8.25 -20.46
CA LEU A 310 -11.14 8.67 -21.58
C LEU A 310 -10.62 8.17 -22.93
N ASP A 311 -9.31 8.22 -23.16
CA ASP A 311 -8.71 7.79 -24.42
C ASP A 311 -8.72 6.27 -24.60
N LEU A 312 -8.59 5.50 -23.51
CA LEU A 312 -8.74 4.05 -23.52
C LEU A 312 -10.19 3.64 -23.75
N LYS A 313 -11.14 4.34 -23.12
CA LYS A 313 -12.57 4.09 -23.29
C LYS A 313 -13.03 4.27 -24.74
N LYS A 314 -12.52 5.29 -25.44
CA LYS A 314 -12.80 5.49 -26.88
C LYS A 314 -12.40 4.29 -27.76
N ARG A 315 -11.51 3.44 -27.25
CA ARG A 315 -11.01 2.21 -27.91
C ARG A 315 -11.64 0.94 -27.34
N GLY A 316 -12.65 1.06 -26.46
CA GLY A 316 -13.33 -0.08 -25.87
C GLY A 316 -12.50 -0.82 -24.82
N HIS A 317 -11.49 -0.17 -24.21
CA HIS A 317 -10.71 -0.78 -23.14
C HIS A 317 -11.02 -0.14 -21.79
N HIS A 318 -10.74 -0.88 -20.72
CA HIS A 318 -10.89 -0.44 -19.35
C HIS A 318 -9.56 0.08 -18.82
N PHE A 319 -9.64 1.13 -18.01
CA PHE A 319 -8.49 1.73 -17.34
C PHE A 319 -8.71 1.74 -15.83
N VAL A 320 -7.71 1.27 -15.09
CA VAL A 320 -7.72 1.30 -13.63
C VAL A 320 -6.38 1.80 -13.10
N VAL A 321 -6.42 2.44 -11.94
CA VAL A 321 -5.23 2.79 -11.18
C VAL A 321 -5.33 2.05 -9.86
N LEU A 322 -4.26 1.38 -9.47
CA LEU A 322 -4.23 0.50 -8.31
C LEU A 322 -2.96 0.76 -7.52
N ASP A 323 -3.07 0.76 -6.20
CA ASP A 323 -1.95 0.52 -5.30
C ASP A 323 -1.94 -0.96 -4.85
N PRO A 324 -0.83 -1.42 -4.23
CA PRO A 324 -0.74 -2.70 -3.54
C PRO A 324 -1.98 -3.15 -2.77
N MET A 325 -2.52 -2.28 -1.91
CA MET A 325 -3.65 -2.61 -1.05
C MET A 325 -4.94 -2.76 -1.84
N GLN A 326 -5.15 -1.93 -2.85
CA GLN A 326 -6.31 -2.02 -3.74
C GLN A 326 -6.25 -3.30 -4.57
N LEU A 327 -5.08 -3.70 -5.07
CA LEU A 327 -4.93 -4.97 -5.76
C LEU A 327 -5.26 -6.14 -4.83
N LEU A 328 -4.66 -6.17 -3.64
CA LEU A 328 -4.90 -7.22 -2.65
C LEU A 328 -6.39 -7.33 -2.29
N ARG A 329 -7.05 -6.20 -2.00
CA ARG A 329 -8.49 -6.17 -1.70
C ARG A 329 -9.33 -6.66 -2.88
N THR A 330 -8.96 -6.29 -4.11
CA THR A 330 -9.69 -6.71 -5.31
C THR A 330 -9.58 -8.22 -5.49
N VAL A 331 -8.38 -8.78 -5.32
CA VAL A 331 -8.16 -10.22 -5.41
C VAL A 331 -8.87 -11.00 -4.30
N GLN A 332 -8.79 -10.53 -3.05
CA GLN A 332 -9.48 -11.16 -1.93
C GLN A 332 -11.00 -11.12 -2.09
N ALA A 333 -11.55 -10.00 -2.58
CA ALA A 333 -12.97 -9.90 -2.91
C ALA A 333 -13.35 -10.87 -4.03
N ALA A 334 -12.51 -10.99 -5.06
CA ALA A 334 -12.72 -11.94 -6.14
C ALA A 334 -12.71 -13.41 -5.66
N GLU A 335 -11.78 -13.78 -4.77
CA GLU A 335 -11.75 -15.12 -4.18
C GLU A 335 -13.01 -15.40 -3.34
N ALA A 336 -13.44 -14.43 -2.54
CA ALA A 336 -14.66 -14.54 -1.73
C ALA A 336 -15.91 -14.72 -2.61
N LEU A 337 -16.00 -13.99 -3.74
CA LEU A 337 -17.08 -14.14 -4.72
C LEU A 337 -17.00 -15.47 -5.50
N GLY A 338 -15.78 -15.94 -5.78
CA GLY A 338 -15.51 -17.15 -6.55
C GLY A 338 -15.86 -18.44 -5.81
N GLY A 339 -15.90 -18.42 -4.48
CA GLY A 339 -16.32 -19.53 -3.62
C GLY A 339 -15.49 -20.80 -3.87
N ASN A 340 -14.25 -20.84 -3.38
CA ASN A 340 -13.26 -21.92 -3.57
C ASN A 340 -12.97 -22.33 -5.04
N ASN A 341 -13.67 -21.78 -6.03
CA ASN A 341 -13.46 -22.05 -7.45
C ASN A 341 -12.59 -20.95 -8.04
N ILE A 342 -11.34 -21.30 -8.33
CA ILE A 342 -10.32 -20.38 -8.83
C ILE A 342 -10.67 -19.76 -10.20
N ARG A 343 -11.43 -20.47 -11.05
CA ARG A 343 -11.93 -19.92 -12.33
C ARG A 343 -12.96 -18.82 -12.12
N ASN A 344 -13.85 -19.02 -11.16
CA ASN A 344 -14.85 -18.01 -10.80
C ASN A 344 -14.15 -16.80 -10.16
N ALA A 345 -13.08 -17.01 -9.40
CA ALA A 345 -12.26 -15.93 -8.85
C ALA A 345 -11.58 -15.11 -9.96
N SER A 346 -11.07 -15.74 -11.03
CA SER A 346 -10.52 -15.00 -12.18
C SER A 346 -11.53 -14.11 -12.89
N ALA A 347 -12.74 -14.64 -13.13
CA ALA A 347 -13.83 -13.86 -13.72
C ALA A 347 -14.24 -12.70 -12.78
N GLY A 348 -14.42 -12.99 -11.49
CA GLY A 348 -14.75 -11.99 -10.48
C GLY A 348 -13.68 -10.90 -10.34
N PHE A 349 -12.40 -11.25 -10.43
CA PHE A 349 -11.30 -10.28 -10.40
C PHE A 349 -11.39 -9.31 -11.59
N LEU A 350 -11.61 -9.83 -12.79
CA LEU A 350 -11.77 -9.02 -13.99
C LEU A 350 -13.00 -8.13 -13.91
N ASP A 351 -14.15 -8.67 -13.48
CA ASP A 351 -15.40 -7.93 -13.32
C ASP A 351 -15.27 -6.79 -12.30
N LEU A 352 -14.60 -7.03 -11.16
CA LEU A 352 -14.34 -5.99 -10.16
C LEU A 352 -13.44 -4.87 -10.71
N LEU A 353 -12.42 -5.20 -11.51
CA LEU A 353 -11.60 -4.19 -12.17
C LEU A 353 -12.37 -3.41 -13.22
N ILE A 354 -13.24 -4.06 -13.99
CA ILE A 354 -14.13 -3.42 -14.94
C ILE A 354 -15.04 -2.45 -14.20
N GLN A 355 -15.76 -2.91 -13.15
CA GLN A 355 -16.63 -2.07 -12.33
C GLN A 355 -15.86 -0.86 -11.76
N ARG A 356 -14.66 -1.06 -11.24
CA ARG A 356 -13.81 0.04 -10.74
C ARG A 356 -13.45 1.04 -11.83
N SER A 357 -13.16 0.56 -13.04
CA SER A 357 -12.95 1.40 -14.22
C SER A 357 -14.18 2.22 -14.58
N GLU A 358 -15.37 1.74 -14.25
CA GLU A 358 -16.64 2.44 -14.48
C GLU A 358 -16.94 3.47 -13.38
N GLU A 359 -16.71 3.12 -12.11
CA GLU A 359 -16.90 4.03 -10.98
C GLU A 359 -15.93 5.21 -10.99
N GLY A 360 -14.69 5.01 -11.43
CA GLY A 360 -13.73 6.09 -11.66
C GLY A 360 -14.17 7.08 -12.75
N ARG A 361 -15.21 6.77 -13.53
CA ARG A 361 -15.80 7.67 -14.56
C ARG A 361 -16.79 8.66 -13.97
N GLU A 362 -17.33 8.38 -12.79
CA GLU A 362 -18.35 9.22 -12.14
C GLU A 362 -17.75 10.39 -11.36
N GLY A 363 -16.46 10.70 -11.56
CA GLY A 363 -15.78 11.82 -10.89
C GLY A 363 -15.40 11.54 -9.43
N LYS A 364 -15.41 10.27 -9.00
CA LYS A 364 -14.79 9.87 -7.74
C LYS A 364 -13.27 9.93 -7.94
N GLN A 365 -12.61 10.84 -7.22
CA GLN A 365 -11.15 11.03 -7.28
C GLN A 365 -10.44 9.66 -7.19
N PHE A 366 -9.43 9.45 -8.05
CA PHE A 366 -8.57 8.26 -7.93
C PHE A 366 -7.83 8.27 -6.58
N SER A 367 -7.56 9.46 -6.04
CA SER A 367 -7.06 9.63 -4.68
C SER A 367 -8.22 9.64 -3.68
N THR A 368 -8.31 8.61 -2.85
CA THR A 368 -8.89 8.77 -1.51
C THR A 368 -7.72 9.16 -0.61
N PRO A 369 -7.81 10.22 0.22
CA PRO A 369 -6.72 10.58 1.12
C PRO A 369 -6.38 9.37 1.99
N ALA A 370 -5.07 9.07 2.09
CA ALA A 370 -4.58 8.04 2.97
C ALA A 370 -4.74 8.51 4.41
N ILE A 371 -5.89 8.18 5.02
CA ILE A 371 -5.93 8.02 6.47
C ILE A 371 -5.35 6.62 6.71
N TYR A 372 -4.06 6.57 7.03
CA TYR A 372 -3.40 5.32 7.38
C TYR A 372 -3.98 4.81 8.68
N ARG A 373 -4.78 3.74 8.60
CA ARG A 373 -5.36 3.10 9.75
C ARG A 373 -5.29 1.58 9.63
N TRP A 374 -4.95 0.97 10.76
CA TRP A 374 -5.20 -0.43 11.09
C TRP A 374 -6.26 -0.47 12.17
#